data_AF-A0A7J9JIA6-F1
#
_entry.id   AF-A0A7J9JIA6-F1
#
_cell.length_a   1.000
_cell.length_b   1.000
_cell.length_c   1.000
_cell.angle_alpha   90.00
_cell.angle_beta   90.00
_cell.angle_gamma   90.00
#
_symmetry.space_group_name_H-M   'P 1'
#
loop_
_entity.id
_entity.type
_entity.pdbx_description
1 polymer ?
#
loop_
_entity_poly.entity_id
_entity_poly.type
_entity_poly.pdbx_seq_one_letter_code
_entity_poly.pdbx_strand_id
1 'polypeptide(L)'
;MGLLIVLLLTCAALPWASSDPSDEACLTHLSQTLKDPLKNLQNWTKSTFANPCSGFTSYLPGATCNNGRIYKLSLTNLSLQGSISPFLSNCTNLQSLDLSSNSISGTIPQDLQYLVNLAVLNLSSNRLEGEIPAQLTLCAYLNVIDLHDNLLTGQIPQELGLLARLSAFDVSYNKLSGPIPASLGNRSGALPRFNATSFEGNKDLYGYPLPPMKTKGLSVLAIVGIGLGSGLASLVLSFTGVCIWLKITEEKMAAEEGKVSQYMPDY
;
A
#
# COMPACT_ATOMS: atom_id res chain seq x y z
N MET A 1 -18.45 71.37 -36.50
CA MET A 1 -17.33 71.12 -35.57
C MET A 1 -17.73 69.93 -34.71
N GLY A 2 -17.54 68.71 -35.22
CA GLY A 2 -17.94 67.47 -34.57
C GLY A 2 -16.80 66.94 -33.70
N LEU A 3 -17.12 66.64 -32.44
CA LEU A 3 -16.18 66.12 -31.44
C LEU A 3 -15.92 64.63 -31.73
N LEU A 4 -14.69 64.30 -32.12
CA LEU A 4 -14.24 62.92 -32.30
C LEU A 4 -13.89 62.33 -30.93
N ILE A 5 -14.75 61.45 -30.41
CA ILE A 5 -14.50 60.73 -29.15
C ILE A 5 -13.52 59.59 -29.47
N VAL A 6 -12.27 59.74 -29.05
CA VAL A 6 -11.25 58.70 -29.13
C VAL A 6 -11.57 57.65 -28.06
N LEU A 7 -12.11 56.51 -28.49
CA LEU A 7 -12.28 55.33 -27.65
C LEU A 7 -10.89 54.74 -27.40
N LEU A 8 -10.29 55.09 -26.25
CA LEU A 8 -9.14 54.36 -25.70
C LEU A 8 -9.63 52.97 -25.30
N LEU A 9 -9.38 51.98 -26.14
CA LEU A 9 -9.38 50.57 -25.76
C LEU A 9 -8.28 50.38 -24.71
N THR A 10 -8.65 50.52 -23.44
CA THR A 10 -7.85 49.99 -22.34
C THR A 10 -7.84 48.49 -22.50
N CYS A 11 -6.71 47.96 -22.96
CA CYS A 11 -6.41 46.54 -22.85
C CYS A 11 -6.40 46.25 -21.35
N ALA A 12 -7.53 45.78 -20.82
CA ALA A 12 -7.58 45.23 -19.47
C ALA A 12 -6.61 44.07 -19.48
N ALA A 13 -5.40 44.31 -18.98
CA ALA A 13 -4.50 43.24 -18.62
C ALA A 13 -5.33 42.30 -17.75
N LEU A 14 -5.55 41.07 -18.24
CA LEU A 14 -6.10 40.00 -17.42
C LEU A 14 -5.36 40.08 -16.07
N PRO A 15 -6.08 40.06 -14.94
CA PRO A 15 -5.43 40.04 -13.64
C PRO A 15 -4.38 38.94 -13.72
N TRP A 16 -3.11 39.30 -13.48
CA TRP A 16 -2.06 38.30 -13.35
C TRP A 16 -2.60 37.28 -12.36
N ALA A 17 -2.75 36.03 -12.80
CA ALA A 17 -3.41 35.00 -12.02
C ALA A 17 -2.80 35.01 -10.61
N SER A 18 -3.56 35.51 -9.64
CA SER A 18 -3.13 35.52 -8.24
C SER A 18 -3.05 34.06 -7.84
N SER A 19 -1.89 33.61 -7.36
CA SER A 19 -1.70 32.24 -6.92
C SER A 19 -2.79 31.84 -5.92
N ASP A 20 -3.33 30.64 -6.07
CA ASP A 20 -4.30 30.12 -5.09
C ASP A 20 -3.59 29.92 -3.74
N PRO A 21 -4.09 30.47 -2.62
CA PRO A 21 -3.50 30.28 -1.29
C PRO A 21 -3.31 28.81 -0.91
N SER A 22 -4.10 27.91 -1.51
CA SER A 22 -4.00 26.46 -1.30
C SER A 22 -2.73 25.87 -1.91
N ASP A 23 -2.29 26.39 -3.06
CA ASP A 23 -1.08 25.92 -3.75
C ASP A 23 0.18 26.33 -2.96
N GLU A 24 0.23 27.55 -2.41
CA GLU A 24 1.32 28.01 -1.53
C GLU A 24 1.44 27.14 -0.27
N ALA A 25 0.32 26.90 0.41
CA ALA A 25 0.30 26.11 1.65
C ALA A 25 0.74 24.67 1.41
N CYS A 26 0.24 24.04 0.34
CA CYS A 26 0.59 22.70 -0.09
C CYS A 26 2.12 22.56 -0.33
N LEU A 27 2.70 23.44 -1.13
CA LEU A 27 4.13 23.44 -1.44
C LEU A 27 5.00 23.72 -0.21
N THR A 28 4.57 24.64 0.64
CA THR A 28 5.28 24.98 1.89
C THR A 28 5.39 23.76 2.79
N HIS A 29 4.28 23.03 3.01
CA HIS A 29 4.32 21.81 3.80
C HIS A 29 5.11 20.68 3.14
N LEU A 30 4.96 20.49 1.83
CA LEU A 30 5.71 19.48 1.09
C LEU A 30 7.23 19.71 1.19
N SER A 31 7.66 20.97 1.11
CA SER A 31 9.07 21.34 1.24
C SER A 31 9.65 21.06 2.63
N GLN A 32 8.82 21.05 3.67
CA GLN A 32 9.24 20.77 5.05
C GLN A 32 9.38 19.27 5.32
N THR A 33 8.56 18.45 4.65
CA THR A 33 8.59 16.99 4.81
C THR A 33 9.66 16.33 3.94
N LEU A 34 9.98 16.93 2.78
CA LEU A 34 11.00 16.43 1.88
C LEU A 34 12.40 16.90 2.34
N LYS A 35 13.33 15.95 2.39
CA LYS A 35 14.75 16.22 2.58
C LYS A 35 15.47 16.07 1.25
N ASP A 36 16.17 17.10 0.84
CA ASP A 36 16.91 17.16 -0.43
C ASP A 36 18.43 17.20 -0.16
N PRO A 37 19.08 16.02 -0.04
CA PRO A 37 20.50 15.96 0.29
C PRO A 37 21.41 16.51 -0.82
N LEU A 38 20.95 16.49 -2.07
CA LEU A 38 21.71 16.95 -3.23
C LEU A 38 21.46 18.41 -3.58
N LYS A 39 20.53 19.07 -2.87
CA LYS A 39 20.13 20.47 -3.14
C LYS A 39 19.69 20.66 -4.58
N ASN A 40 18.86 19.74 -5.09
CA ASN A 40 18.21 19.86 -6.40
C ASN A 40 17.02 20.85 -6.38
N LEU A 41 16.41 21.07 -5.22
CA LEU A 41 15.25 21.94 -4.99
C LEU A 41 15.66 23.35 -4.54
N GLN A 42 16.72 23.92 -5.11
CA GLN A 42 17.28 25.22 -4.63
C GLN A 42 16.29 26.38 -4.71
N ASN A 43 15.38 26.32 -5.68
CA ASN A 43 14.35 27.35 -5.88
C ASN A 43 13.07 27.08 -5.08
N TRP A 44 13.03 26.08 -4.20
CA TRP A 44 11.88 25.82 -3.33
C TRP A 44 11.95 26.72 -2.09
N THR A 45 11.54 27.97 -2.26
CA THR A 45 11.57 29.01 -1.21
C THR A 45 10.18 29.57 -0.95
N LYS A 46 9.98 30.20 0.22
CA LYS A 46 8.69 30.84 0.55
C LYS A 46 8.22 31.84 -0.51
N SER A 47 9.15 32.63 -1.08
CA SER A 47 8.80 33.61 -2.11
C SER A 47 8.34 32.97 -3.42
N THR A 48 8.92 31.83 -3.79
CA THR A 48 8.51 31.08 -4.99
C THR A 48 7.23 30.28 -4.78
N PHE A 49 6.88 29.92 -3.54
CA PHE A 49 5.60 29.27 -3.24
C PHE A 49 4.43 30.25 -3.28
N ALA A 50 4.66 31.51 -2.90
CA ALA A 50 3.67 32.59 -2.97
C ALA A 50 3.32 33.01 -4.42
N ASN A 51 4.14 32.64 -5.41
CA ASN A 51 3.75 32.73 -6.81
C ASN A 51 4.47 31.64 -7.62
N PRO A 52 3.94 30.39 -7.59
CA PRO A 52 4.64 29.26 -8.18
C PRO A 52 4.62 29.27 -9.70
N CYS A 53 3.78 30.09 -10.33
CA CYS A 53 3.51 30.02 -11.76
C CYS A 53 3.92 31.31 -12.50
N SER A 54 4.53 31.14 -13.66
CA SER A 54 4.83 32.20 -14.62
C SER A 54 4.22 31.83 -15.97
N GLY A 55 2.90 32.05 -16.09
CA GLY A 55 2.12 31.58 -17.25
C GLY A 55 2.00 30.05 -17.25
N PHE A 56 2.62 29.41 -18.25
CA PHE A 56 2.63 27.94 -18.40
C PHE A 56 3.86 27.26 -17.79
N THR A 57 4.84 28.03 -17.29
CA THR A 57 6.06 27.52 -16.68
C THR A 57 6.09 27.84 -15.18
N SER A 58 6.99 27.16 -14.45
CA SER A 58 7.26 27.44 -13.04
C SER A 58 8.76 27.62 -12.83
N TYR A 59 9.14 28.47 -11.88
CA TYR A 59 10.52 28.56 -11.40
C TYR A 59 10.87 27.43 -10.42
N LEU A 60 9.87 26.69 -9.95
CA LEU A 60 10.04 25.54 -9.08
C LEU A 60 10.45 24.32 -9.94
N PRO A 61 11.62 23.73 -9.67
CA PRO A 61 12.01 22.46 -10.28
C PRO A 61 10.88 21.44 -10.20
N GLY A 62 10.53 20.86 -11.35
CA GLY A 62 9.52 19.82 -11.45
C GLY A 62 8.07 20.28 -11.51
N ALA A 63 7.76 21.54 -11.22
CA ALA A 63 6.38 22.04 -11.30
C ALA A 63 6.05 22.53 -12.71
N THR A 64 4.85 22.21 -13.19
CA THR A 64 4.28 22.77 -14.43
C THR A 64 2.93 23.38 -14.12
N CYS A 65 2.70 24.56 -14.70
CA CYS A 65 1.52 25.37 -14.43
C CYS A 65 0.56 25.38 -15.61
N ASN A 66 -0.72 25.46 -15.30
CA ASN A 66 -1.78 25.71 -16.26
C ASN A 66 -2.76 26.70 -15.62
N ASN A 67 -3.08 27.79 -16.34
CA ASN A 67 -3.93 28.87 -15.84
C ASN A 67 -3.51 29.43 -14.47
N GLY A 68 -2.20 29.56 -14.22
CA GLY A 68 -1.67 30.14 -12.98
C GLY A 68 -1.70 29.21 -11.76
N ARG A 69 -2.06 27.94 -11.93
CA ARG A 69 -2.01 26.92 -10.87
C ARG A 69 -1.15 25.73 -11.27
N ILE A 70 -0.55 25.07 -10.29
CA ILE A 70 0.21 23.83 -10.55
C ILE A 70 -0.78 22.74 -10.91
N TYR A 71 -0.53 22.06 -12.04
CA TYR A 71 -1.31 20.89 -12.44
C TYR A 71 -0.43 19.65 -12.60
N LYS A 72 0.89 19.80 -12.70
CA LYS A 72 1.84 18.69 -12.74
C LYS A 72 3.02 18.98 -11.83
N LEU A 73 3.40 17.99 -11.03
CA LEU A 73 4.58 18.01 -10.18
C LEU A 73 5.38 16.73 -10.41
N SER A 74 6.60 16.86 -10.96
CA SER A 74 7.49 15.75 -11.28
C SER A 74 8.86 15.99 -10.65
N LEU A 75 9.18 15.20 -9.61
CA LEU A 75 10.40 15.26 -8.82
C LEU A 75 11.17 13.93 -8.90
N THR A 76 11.21 13.36 -10.10
CA THR A 76 11.78 12.03 -10.37
C THR A 76 13.30 12.04 -10.26
N ASN A 77 13.88 11.01 -9.64
CA ASN A 77 15.34 10.78 -9.59
C ASN A 77 16.14 11.95 -9.00
N LEU A 78 15.67 12.49 -7.87
CA LEU A 78 16.33 13.60 -7.17
C LEU A 78 17.00 13.18 -5.85
N SER A 79 17.02 11.88 -5.55
CA SER A 79 17.51 11.32 -4.27
C SER A 79 16.80 11.91 -3.04
N LEU A 80 15.55 12.33 -3.20
CA LEU A 80 14.75 12.92 -2.13
C LEU A 80 14.47 11.89 -1.04
N GLN A 81 14.49 12.34 0.21
CA GLN A 81 14.13 11.55 1.39
C GLN A 81 12.95 12.21 2.12
N GLY A 82 12.45 11.58 3.18
CA GLY A 82 11.34 12.08 3.98
C GLY A 82 10.06 11.30 3.72
N SER A 83 8.92 11.97 3.74
CA SER A 83 7.60 11.37 3.53
C SER A 83 6.70 12.24 2.65
N ILE A 84 5.65 11.63 2.11
CA ILE A 84 4.60 12.35 1.37
C ILE A 84 3.72 13.07 2.41
N SER A 85 3.68 14.40 2.34
CA SER A 85 2.86 15.20 3.25
C SER A 85 1.37 15.05 2.92
N PRO A 86 0.48 14.82 3.91
CA PRO A 86 -0.97 14.85 3.71
C PRO A 86 -1.44 16.16 3.07
N PHE A 87 -0.79 17.29 3.42
CA PHE A 87 -1.10 18.63 2.88
C PHE A 87 -0.88 18.76 1.37
N LEU A 88 -0.24 17.78 0.72
CA LEU A 88 -0.19 17.70 -0.74
C LEU A 88 -1.59 17.69 -1.36
N SER A 89 -2.59 17.22 -0.62
CA SER A 89 -4.01 17.22 -0.98
C SER A 89 -4.59 18.62 -1.23
N ASN A 90 -3.97 19.68 -0.73
CA ASN A 90 -4.42 21.07 -0.93
C ASN A 90 -4.06 21.62 -2.32
N CYS A 91 -3.15 20.96 -3.05
CA CYS A 91 -2.87 21.27 -4.46
C CYS A 91 -4.00 20.73 -5.36
N THR A 92 -5.23 21.21 -5.20
CA THR A 92 -6.45 20.60 -5.77
C THR A 92 -6.51 20.58 -7.31
N ASN A 93 -5.69 21.41 -7.98
CA ASN A 93 -5.57 21.43 -9.43
C ASN A 93 -4.57 20.38 -9.98
N LEU A 94 -3.90 19.62 -9.11
CA LEU A 94 -2.91 18.62 -9.49
C LEU A 94 -3.56 17.46 -10.27
N GLN A 95 -3.05 17.21 -11.47
CA GLN A 95 -3.45 16.16 -12.39
C GLN A 95 -2.36 15.10 -12.55
N SER A 96 -1.10 15.44 -12.31
CA SER A 96 0.02 14.51 -12.41
C SER A 96 0.98 14.72 -11.25
N LEU A 97 1.20 13.67 -10.47
CA LEU A 97 2.18 13.60 -9.40
C LEU A 97 3.17 12.48 -9.72
N ASP A 98 4.44 12.83 -9.89
CA ASP A 98 5.53 11.89 -10.07
C ASP A 98 6.62 12.17 -9.04
N LEU A 99 6.79 11.24 -8.10
CA LEU A 99 7.82 11.25 -7.07
C LEU A 99 8.74 10.02 -7.20
N SER A 100 8.74 9.37 -8.37
CA SER A 100 9.41 8.09 -8.57
C SER A 100 10.94 8.17 -8.49
N SER A 101 11.59 7.02 -8.26
CA SER A 101 13.04 6.90 -8.18
C SER A 101 13.67 7.81 -7.12
N ASN A 102 13.12 7.79 -5.91
CA ASN A 102 13.65 8.54 -4.77
C ASN A 102 13.86 7.61 -3.57
N SER A 103 14.14 8.18 -2.40
CA SER A 103 14.25 7.47 -1.12
C SER A 103 13.16 7.95 -0.14
N ILE A 104 11.97 8.26 -0.65
CA ILE A 104 10.81 8.68 0.14
C ILE A 104 10.29 7.45 0.90
N SER A 105 9.93 7.66 2.16
CA SER A 105 9.53 6.63 3.12
C SER A 105 8.21 6.99 3.81
N GLY A 106 7.71 6.10 4.65
CA GLY A 106 6.41 6.25 5.31
C GLY A 106 5.25 5.79 4.42
N THR A 107 4.03 6.14 4.82
CA THR A 107 2.82 5.66 4.16
C THR A 107 2.36 6.58 3.03
N ILE A 108 1.55 6.05 2.11
CA ILE A 108 0.80 6.85 1.15
C ILE A 108 -0.37 7.51 1.93
N PRO A 109 -0.47 8.85 1.99
CA PRO A 109 -1.54 9.51 2.74
C PRO A 109 -2.91 9.25 2.11
N GLN A 110 -3.90 8.91 2.93
CA GLN A 110 -5.30 8.78 2.48
C GLN A 110 -5.86 10.11 1.95
N ASP A 111 -5.33 11.24 2.43
CA ASP A 111 -5.73 12.60 2.03
C ASP A 111 -5.51 12.89 0.54
N LEU A 112 -4.69 12.08 -0.16
CA LEU A 112 -4.59 12.17 -1.63
C LEU A 112 -5.95 12.02 -2.32
N GLN A 113 -6.96 11.46 -1.65
CA GLN A 113 -8.35 11.43 -2.11
C GLN A 113 -8.93 12.79 -2.52
N TYR A 114 -8.44 13.90 -1.96
CA TYR A 114 -8.94 15.23 -2.27
C TYR A 114 -8.37 15.80 -3.57
N LEU A 115 -7.39 15.14 -4.17
CA LEU A 115 -6.86 15.46 -5.50
C LEU A 115 -7.80 14.90 -6.58
N VAL A 116 -9.02 15.43 -6.64
CA VAL A 116 -10.10 14.92 -7.50
C VAL A 116 -9.76 14.95 -8.99
N ASN A 117 -8.81 15.79 -9.40
CA ASN A 117 -8.35 15.92 -10.79
C ASN A 117 -7.14 15.02 -11.11
N LEU A 118 -6.63 14.24 -10.14
CA LEU A 118 -5.43 13.44 -10.32
C LEU A 118 -5.65 12.33 -11.35
N ALA A 119 -4.83 12.33 -12.40
CA ALA A 119 -4.86 11.37 -13.50
C ALA A 119 -3.62 10.47 -13.50
N VAL A 120 -2.48 10.94 -13.00
CA VAL A 120 -1.24 10.17 -12.94
C VAL A 120 -0.69 10.24 -11.52
N LEU A 121 -0.53 9.08 -10.89
CA LEU A 121 0.16 8.89 -9.63
C LEU A 121 1.32 7.92 -9.85
N ASN A 122 2.54 8.44 -9.83
CA ASN A 122 3.75 7.64 -9.95
C ASN A 122 4.61 7.82 -8.69
N LEU A 123 4.68 6.77 -7.86
CA LEU A 123 5.43 6.70 -6.62
C LEU A 123 6.46 5.56 -6.64
N SER A 124 6.75 5.00 -7.81
CA SER A 124 7.60 3.81 -7.94
C SER A 124 9.05 4.04 -7.52
N SER A 125 9.76 2.95 -7.22
CA SER A 125 11.17 2.96 -6.77
C SER A 125 11.39 3.93 -5.62
N ASN A 126 10.73 3.65 -4.50
CA ASN A 126 10.84 4.39 -3.25
C ASN A 126 10.92 3.40 -2.07
N ARG A 127 10.77 3.89 -0.84
CA ARG A 127 10.76 3.09 0.39
C ARG A 127 9.41 3.22 1.11
N LEU A 128 8.32 3.38 0.36
CA LEU A 128 6.98 3.54 0.92
C LEU A 128 6.51 2.24 1.55
N GLU A 129 5.85 2.34 2.70
CA GLU A 129 5.37 1.22 3.50
C GLU A 129 3.88 1.39 3.87
N GLY A 130 3.31 0.41 4.57
CA GLY A 130 1.91 0.40 4.92
C GLY A 130 1.01 -0.04 3.76
N GLU A 131 -0.29 0.19 3.90
CA GLU A 131 -1.31 -0.26 2.93
C GLU A 131 -1.53 0.76 1.81
N ILE A 132 -2.01 0.29 0.65
CA ILE A 132 -2.50 1.16 -0.42
C ILE A 132 -3.85 1.74 0.04
N PRO A 133 -4.01 3.07 0.14
CA PRO A 133 -5.28 3.65 0.60
C PRO A 133 -6.40 3.38 -0.40
N ALA A 134 -7.49 2.75 0.06
CA ALA A 134 -8.68 2.51 -0.76
C ALA A 134 -9.31 3.83 -1.26
N GLN A 135 -9.11 4.92 -0.52
CA GLN A 135 -9.60 6.27 -0.81
C GLN A 135 -9.02 6.85 -2.11
N LEU A 136 -7.93 6.29 -2.66
CA LEU A 136 -7.46 6.64 -4.01
C LEU A 136 -8.54 6.41 -5.08
N THR A 137 -9.54 5.54 -4.83
CA THR A 137 -10.69 5.38 -5.73
C THR A 137 -11.52 6.66 -5.91
N LEU A 138 -11.42 7.63 -5.00
CA LEU A 138 -12.14 8.91 -5.08
C LEU A 138 -11.54 9.86 -6.12
N CYS A 139 -10.29 9.63 -6.53
CA CYS A 139 -9.66 10.30 -7.66
C CYS A 139 -10.15 9.69 -8.98
N ALA A 140 -11.39 10.00 -9.37
CA ALA A 140 -12.09 9.37 -10.50
C ALA A 140 -11.41 9.56 -11.88
N TYR A 141 -10.44 10.47 -11.98
CA TYR A 141 -9.65 10.70 -13.19
C TYR A 141 -8.39 9.84 -13.28
N LEU A 142 -8.04 9.06 -12.24
CA LEU A 142 -6.85 8.23 -12.22
C LEU A 142 -6.84 7.28 -13.42
N ASN A 143 -5.79 7.45 -14.21
CA ASN A 143 -5.49 6.68 -15.40
C ASN A 143 -4.20 5.85 -15.20
N VAL A 144 -3.25 6.38 -14.44
CA VAL A 144 -1.98 5.71 -14.17
C VAL A 144 -1.76 5.66 -12.66
N ILE A 145 -1.56 4.45 -12.15
CA ILE A 145 -1.08 4.20 -10.79
C ILE A 145 0.16 3.32 -10.92
N ASP A 146 1.32 3.88 -10.59
CA ASP A 146 2.57 3.13 -10.54
C ASP A 146 3.16 3.23 -9.14
N LEU A 147 3.18 2.07 -8.46
CA LEU A 147 3.66 1.89 -7.09
C LEU A 147 4.75 0.80 -7.02
N HIS A 148 5.31 0.38 -8.16
CA HIS A 148 6.27 -0.72 -8.16
C HIS A 148 7.53 -0.39 -7.36
N ASP A 149 8.25 -1.42 -6.92
CA ASP A 149 9.54 -1.30 -6.21
C ASP A 149 9.42 -0.40 -4.96
N ASN A 150 8.62 -0.88 -4.01
CA ASN A 150 8.38 -0.26 -2.71
C ASN A 150 8.27 -1.34 -1.61
N LEU A 151 7.90 -0.96 -0.40
CA LEU A 151 7.73 -1.85 0.75
C LEU A 151 6.26 -1.96 1.18
N LEU A 152 5.31 -1.72 0.27
CA LEU A 152 3.87 -1.71 0.57
C LEU A 152 3.39 -3.10 0.99
N THR A 153 2.50 -3.12 1.96
CA THR A 153 1.95 -4.33 2.63
C THR A 153 0.43 -4.36 2.54
N GLY A 154 -0.19 -5.42 3.05
CA GLY A 154 -1.64 -5.57 3.06
C GLY A 154 -2.20 -6.10 1.74
N GLN A 155 -3.49 -5.89 1.51
CA GLN A 155 -4.19 -6.32 0.30
C GLN A 155 -4.28 -5.20 -0.73
N ILE A 156 -4.43 -5.54 -2.01
CA ILE A 156 -4.80 -4.56 -3.03
C ILE A 156 -6.29 -4.20 -2.81
N PRO A 157 -6.64 -2.91 -2.57
CA PRO A 157 -8.03 -2.52 -2.37
C PRO A 157 -8.90 -2.86 -3.58
N GLN A 158 -10.04 -3.52 -3.33
CA GLN A 158 -10.96 -3.92 -4.41
C GLN A 158 -11.58 -2.72 -5.13
N GLU A 159 -11.69 -1.59 -4.42
CA GLU A 159 -12.22 -0.31 -4.87
C GLU A 159 -11.43 0.24 -6.06
N LEU A 160 -10.12 -0.02 -6.15
CA LEU A 160 -9.30 0.42 -7.28
C LEU A 160 -9.79 -0.16 -8.63
N GLY A 161 -10.49 -1.30 -8.61
CA GLY A 161 -11.12 -1.85 -9.81
C GLY A 161 -12.31 -1.05 -10.33
N LEU A 162 -12.85 -0.11 -9.53
CA LEU A 162 -13.93 0.81 -9.92
C LEU A 162 -13.42 1.98 -10.78
N LEU A 163 -12.11 2.21 -10.84
CA LEU A 163 -11.51 3.28 -11.63
C LEU A 163 -11.62 2.97 -13.14
N ALA A 164 -12.72 3.38 -13.75
CA ALA A 164 -13.04 3.12 -15.15
C ALA A 164 -11.99 3.67 -16.14
N ARG A 165 -11.21 4.67 -15.73
CA ARG A 165 -10.16 5.27 -16.55
C ARG A 165 -8.78 4.63 -16.39
N LEU A 166 -8.57 3.81 -15.37
CA LEU A 166 -7.26 3.25 -15.06
C LEU A 166 -6.75 2.42 -16.25
N SER A 167 -5.72 2.89 -16.96
CA SER A 167 -5.12 2.20 -18.09
C SER A 167 -3.76 1.59 -17.81
N ALA A 168 -3.04 2.11 -16.83
CA ALA A 168 -1.76 1.57 -16.39
C ALA A 168 -1.78 1.38 -14.88
N PHE A 169 -1.42 0.17 -14.44
CA PHE A 169 -1.36 -0.22 -13.05
C PHE A 169 -0.13 -1.11 -12.85
N ASP A 170 0.73 -0.74 -11.92
CA ASP A 170 1.88 -1.55 -11.52
C ASP A 170 2.08 -1.47 -10.00
N VAL A 171 2.10 -2.63 -9.36
CA VAL A 171 2.37 -2.82 -7.93
C VAL A 171 3.42 -3.90 -7.71
N SER A 172 4.18 -4.22 -8.75
CA SER A 172 5.22 -5.24 -8.70
C SER A 172 6.32 -4.89 -7.69
N TYR A 173 7.07 -5.88 -7.24
CA TYR A 173 8.18 -5.73 -6.30
C TYR A 173 7.78 -4.97 -5.01
N ASN A 174 6.71 -5.44 -4.37
CA ASN A 174 6.25 -4.98 -3.05
C ASN A 174 6.10 -6.18 -2.08
N LYS A 175 5.49 -5.96 -0.92
CA LYS A 175 5.15 -6.98 0.09
C LYS A 175 3.64 -7.18 0.20
N LEU A 176 2.90 -7.00 -0.91
CA LEU A 176 1.45 -7.17 -0.96
C LEU A 176 1.08 -8.65 -0.83
N SER A 177 -0.12 -8.89 -0.31
CA SER A 177 -0.61 -10.22 0.04
C SER A 177 -2.09 -10.38 -0.29
N GLY A 178 -2.56 -11.62 -0.35
CA GLY A 178 -3.97 -11.93 -0.56
C GLY A 178 -4.35 -12.06 -2.04
N PRO A 179 -5.67 -12.15 -2.33
CA PRO A 179 -6.13 -12.32 -3.70
C PRO A 179 -6.04 -11.01 -4.48
N ILE A 180 -5.66 -11.07 -5.76
CA ILE A 180 -5.84 -9.97 -6.70
C ILE A 180 -7.36 -9.75 -6.88
N PRO A 181 -7.88 -8.53 -6.62
CA PRO A 181 -9.30 -8.25 -6.78
C PRO A 181 -9.78 -8.56 -8.20
N ALA A 182 -10.87 -9.32 -8.33
CA ALA A 182 -11.41 -9.69 -9.65
C ALA A 182 -11.81 -8.46 -10.49
N SER A 183 -12.19 -7.36 -9.83
CA SER A 183 -12.47 -6.06 -10.44
C SER A 183 -11.25 -5.42 -11.12
N LEU A 184 -10.03 -5.79 -10.71
CA LEU A 184 -8.77 -5.36 -11.32
C LEU A 184 -8.19 -6.43 -12.26
N GLY A 185 -8.20 -7.70 -11.84
CA GLY A 185 -7.62 -8.80 -12.59
C GLY A 185 -8.44 -9.14 -13.84
N ASN A 186 -9.77 -9.22 -13.72
CA ASN A 186 -10.66 -9.68 -14.79
C ASN A 186 -11.58 -8.55 -15.30
N ARG A 187 -10.98 -7.45 -15.76
CA ARG A 187 -11.74 -6.34 -16.34
C ARG A 187 -12.42 -6.78 -17.63
N SER A 188 -13.73 -6.51 -17.73
CA SER A 188 -14.56 -6.82 -18.89
C SER A 188 -14.71 -5.62 -19.83
N GLY A 189 -15.11 -5.88 -21.07
CA GLY A 189 -15.36 -4.84 -22.07
C GLY A 189 -14.09 -4.22 -22.67
N ALA A 190 -14.12 -2.90 -22.91
CA ALA A 190 -13.04 -2.14 -23.54
C ALA A 190 -11.93 -1.70 -22.55
N LEU A 191 -12.00 -2.15 -21.29
CA LEU A 191 -11.03 -1.78 -20.27
C LEU A 191 -9.72 -2.56 -20.48
N PRO A 192 -8.55 -1.90 -20.31
CA PRO A 192 -7.26 -2.56 -20.46
C PRO A 192 -7.06 -3.59 -19.33
N ARG A 193 -6.49 -4.72 -19.70
CA ARG A 193 -6.10 -5.78 -18.77
C ARG A 193 -4.66 -5.57 -18.34
N PHE A 194 -4.40 -5.71 -17.05
CA PHE A 194 -3.06 -5.62 -16.50
C PHE A 194 -2.33 -6.95 -16.65
N ASN A 195 -1.04 -6.90 -16.99
CA ASN A 195 -0.22 -8.08 -17.20
C ASN A 195 0.19 -8.69 -15.84
N ALA A 196 0.55 -9.97 -15.81
CA ALA A 196 1.12 -10.63 -14.63
C ALA A 196 2.37 -9.89 -14.11
N THR A 197 3.14 -9.25 -14.99
CA THR A 197 4.31 -8.44 -14.62
C THR A 197 3.97 -7.30 -13.67
N SER A 198 2.78 -6.69 -13.79
CA SER A 198 2.30 -5.62 -12.89
C SER A 198 2.10 -6.06 -11.44
N PHE A 199 2.16 -7.37 -11.16
CA PHE A 199 1.91 -7.95 -9.85
C PHE A 199 3.08 -8.80 -9.35
N GLU A 200 4.12 -8.98 -10.17
CA GLU A 200 5.28 -9.83 -9.87
C GLU A 200 6.05 -9.34 -8.64
N GLY A 201 6.88 -10.19 -8.02
CA GLY A 201 7.68 -9.82 -6.85
C GLY A 201 6.91 -9.77 -5.52
N ASN A 202 5.57 -9.75 -5.55
CA ASN A 202 4.73 -9.90 -4.36
C ASN A 202 4.55 -11.38 -4.00
N LYS A 203 5.29 -11.87 -3.00
CA LYS A 203 5.37 -13.30 -2.68
C LYS A 203 4.04 -13.96 -2.28
N ASP A 204 3.18 -13.23 -1.57
CA ASP A 204 1.94 -13.75 -0.97
C ASP A 204 0.68 -13.31 -1.74
N LEU A 205 0.87 -12.70 -2.91
CA LEU A 205 -0.21 -12.28 -3.81
C LEU A 205 -0.57 -13.43 -4.78
N TYR A 206 -1.86 -13.65 -5.02
CA TYR A 206 -2.33 -14.76 -5.85
C TYR A 206 -3.65 -14.45 -6.57
N GLY A 207 -4.02 -15.29 -7.55
CA GLY A 207 -5.23 -15.11 -8.36
C GLY A 207 -4.95 -14.32 -9.64
N TYR A 208 -5.86 -14.40 -10.61
CA TYR A 208 -5.63 -13.90 -11.98
C TYR A 208 -5.22 -12.41 -11.98
N PRO A 209 -4.15 -12.02 -12.71
CA PRO A 209 -3.40 -12.80 -13.72
C PRO A 209 -2.30 -13.72 -13.15
N LEU A 210 -2.05 -13.74 -11.85
CA LEU A 210 -1.12 -14.66 -11.21
C LEU A 210 -1.75 -16.05 -10.99
N PRO A 211 -0.93 -17.09 -10.74
CA PRO A 211 -1.43 -18.39 -10.32
C PRO A 211 -2.30 -18.30 -9.05
N PRO A 212 -3.24 -19.23 -8.85
CA PRO A 212 -4.02 -19.31 -7.62
C PRO A 212 -3.13 -19.60 -6.41
N MET A 213 -3.66 -19.37 -5.21
CA MET A 213 -2.94 -19.59 -3.96
C MET A 213 -2.36 -21.01 -3.93
N LYS A 214 -1.03 -21.12 -3.78
CA LYS A 214 -0.40 -22.41 -3.49
C LYS A 214 -0.72 -22.79 -2.05
N THR A 215 -1.81 -23.53 -1.84
CA THR A 215 -2.06 -24.16 -0.55
C THR A 215 -0.94 -25.18 -0.33
N LYS A 216 -0.03 -24.88 0.60
CA LYS A 216 0.86 -25.91 1.15
C LYS A 216 -0.01 -26.80 2.05
N GLY A 217 -0.81 -27.68 1.44
CA GLY A 217 -1.37 -28.80 2.18
C GLY A 217 -0.23 -29.58 2.84
N LEU A 218 -0.49 -30.19 4.00
CA LEU A 218 0.48 -31.14 4.56
C LEU A 218 0.76 -32.20 3.50
N SER A 219 2.04 -32.51 3.29
CA SER A 219 2.43 -33.63 2.43
C SER A 219 1.70 -34.89 2.91
N VAL A 220 1.26 -35.74 1.98
CA VAL A 220 0.68 -37.06 2.29
C VAL A 220 1.58 -37.82 3.27
N LEU A 221 2.90 -37.69 3.12
CA LEU A 221 3.89 -38.28 4.03
C LEU A 221 3.79 -37.73 5.46
N ALA A 222 3.54 -36.42 5.61
CA ALA A 222 3.36 -35.79 6.91
C ALA A 222 2.04 -36.24 7.57
N ILE A 223 0.96 -36.37 6.79
CA ILE A 223 -0.33 -36.90 7.28
C ILE A 223 -0.18 -38.35 7.73
N VAL A 224 0.45 -39.20 6.91
CA VAL A 224 0.75 -40.60 7.25
C VAL A 224 1.63 -40.69 8.48
N GLY A 225 2.66 -39.83 8.59
CA GLY A 225 3.53 -39.76 9.76
C GLY A 225 2.80 -39.39 11.04
N ILE A 226 1.89 -38.41 11.00
CA ILE A 226 1.05 -38.02 12.14
C ILE A 226 0.13 -39.19 12.53
N GLY A 227 -0.49 -39.86 11.56
CA GLY A 227 -1.34 -41.03 11.81
C GLY A 227 -0.59 -42.20 12.47
N LEU A 228 0.56 -42.59 11.93
CA LEU A 228 1.38 -43.66 12.50
C LEU A 228 1.95 -43.30 13.88
N GLY A 229 2.43 -42.07 14.04
CA GLY A 229 2.99 -41.58 15.31
C GLY A 229 1.95 -41.53 16.43
N SER A 230 0.76 -41.02 16.13
CA SER A 230 -0.35 -40.99 17.10
C SER A 230 -0.84 -42.39 17.47
N GLY A 231 -0.95 -43.31 16.51
CA GLY A 231 -1.33 -44.70 16.77
C GLY A 231 -0.33 -45.42 17.70
N LEU A 232 0.98 -45.28 17.43
CA LEU A 232 2.04 -45.81 18.28
C LEU A 232 2.00 -45.21 19.69
N ALA A 233 1.84 -43.89 19.79
CA ALA A 233 1.74 -43.21 21.08
C ALA A 233 0.53 -43.68 21.90
N SER A 234 -0.64 -43.84 21.27
CA SER A 234 -1.84 -44.36 21.93
C SER A 234 -1.66 -45.79 22.42
N LEU A 235 -0.98 -46.65 21.65
CA LEU A 235 -0.70 -48.03 22.05
C LEU A 235 0.24 -48.09 23.26
N VAL A 236 1.29 -47.26 23.25
CA VAL A 236 2.24 -47.16 24.38
C VAL A 236 1.53 -46.63 25.64
N LEU A 237 0.70 -45.60 25.52
CA LEU A 237 -0.08 -45.06 26.64
C LEU A 237 -1.08 -46.07 27.20
N SER A 238 -1.76 -46.82 26.33
CA SER A 238 -2.69 -47.87 26.75
C SER A 238 -1.96 -49.00 27.48
N PHE A 239 -0.86 -49.50 26.92
CA PHE A 239 -0.09 -50.58 27.53
C PHE A 239 0.49 -50.19 28.89
N THR A 240 1.12 -49.01 28.97
CA THR A 240 1.65 -48.49 30.23
C THR A 240 0.55 -48.28 31.28
N GLY A 241 -0.62 -47.78 30.88
CA GLY A 241 -1.78 -47.68 31.77
C GLY A 241 -2.24 -49.03 32.33
N VAL A 242 -2.29 -50.07 31.49
CA VAL A 242 -2.63 -51.44 31.92
C VAL A 242 -1.58 -52.01 32.89
N CYS A 243 -0.29 -51.84 32.59
CA CYS A 243 0.79 -52.29 33.48
C CYS A 243 0.72 -51.62 34.86
N ILE A 244 0.47 -50.31 34.90
CA ILE A 244 0.30 -49.57 36.16
C ILE A 244 -0.92 -50.11 36.92
N TRP A 245 -2.04 -50.31 36.25
CA TRP A 245 -3.26 -50.83 36.87
C TRP A 245 -3.07 -52.24 37.44
N LEU A 246 -2.41 -53.14 36.71
CA LEU A 246 -2.09 -54.49 37.18
C LEU A 246 -1.22 -54.45 38.44
N LYS A 247 -0.15 -53.64 38.43
CA LYS A 247 0.74 -53.49 39.58
C LYS A 247 0.02 -52.99 40.84
N ILE A 248 -0.84 -51.99 40.70
CA ILE A 248 -1.67 -51.48 41.80
C ILE A 248 -2.61 -52.56 42.33
N THR A 249 -3.16 -53.39 41.44
CA THR A 249 -4.09 -54.46 41.83
C THR A 249 -3.37 -55.56 42.61
N GLU A 250 -2.17 -55.96 42.17
CA GLU A 250 -1.33 -56.92 42.89
C GLU A 250 -0.96 -56.42 44.29
N GLU A 251 -0.53 -55.16 44.42
CA GLU A 251 -0.20 -54.55 45.72
C GLU A 251 -1.41 -54.51 46.66
N LYS A 252 -2.62 -54.25 46.14
CA LYS A 252 -3.86 -54.31 46.93
C LYS A 252 -4.18 -55.73 47.41
N MET A 253 -4.07 -56.72 46.53
CA MET A 253 -4.34 -58.12 46.90
C MET A 253 -3.32 -58.61 47.94
N ALA A 254 -2.04 -58.27 47.80
CA ALA A 254 -1.01 -58.60 48.79
C ALA A 254 -1.26 -57.94 50.15
N ALA A 255 -1.76 -56.69 50.17
CA ALA A 255 -2.12 -55.99 51.41
C ALA A 255 -3.36 -56.59 52.10
N GLU A 256 -4.32 -57.13 51.34
CA GLU A 256 -5.48 -57.82 51.88
C GLU A 256 -5.12 -59.21 52.43
N GLU A 257 -4.28 -59.99 51.74
CA GLU A 257 -3.79 -61.28 52.25
C GLU A 257 -2.98 -61.13 53.54
N GLY A 258 -2.11 -60.12 53.65
CA GLY A 258 -1.36 -59.83 54.87
C GLY A 258 -2.24 -59.47 56.08
N LYS A 259 -3.43 -58.90 55.87
CA LYS A 259 -4.40 -58.63 56.93
C LYS A 259 -5.14 -59.88 57.40
N VAL A 260 -5.38 -60.85 56.52
CA VAL A 260 -6.07 -62.11 56.88
C VAL A 260 -5.17 -62.99 57.76
N SER A 261 -3.86 -63.00 57.54
CA SER A 261 -2.91 -63.74 58.40
C SER A 261 -2.75 -63.18 59.82
N GLN A 262 -3.18 -61.94 60.08
CA GLN A 262 -3.03 -61.29 61.40
C GLN A 262 -4.24 -61.53 62.34
N TYR A 263 -5.27 -62.26 61.88
CA TYR A 263 -6.50 -62.56 62.63
C TYR A 263 -6.64 -64.04 63.04
N MET A 264 -5.58 -64.86 62.97
CA MET A 264 -5.58 -66.20 63.54
C MET A 264 -5.27 -66.15 65.04
N PRO A 265 -6.19 -66.53 65.95
CA PRO A 265 -5.88 -66.62 67.37
C PRO A 265 -5.02 -67.87 67.63
N ASP A 266 -3.89 -67.69 68.30
CA ASP A 266 -3.11 -68.78 68.89
C ASP A 266 -3.98 -69.51 69.93
N TYR A 267 -4.14 -70.82 69.73
CA TYR A 267 -4.82 -71.74 70.63
C TYR A 267 -3.85 -72.35 71.65
#